data_AF-A0AAU6YQ95-F1
#
_entry.id   AF-A0AAU6YQ95-F1
#
_cell.length_a   1.000
_cell.length_b   1.000
_cell.length_c   1.000
_cell.angle_alpha   90.00
_cell.angle_beta   90.00
_cell.angle_gamma   90.00
#
_symmetry.space_group_name_H-M   'P 1'
#
loop_
_entity.id
_entity.type
_entity.pdbx_description
1 polymer ?
#
loop_
_entity_poly.entity_id
_entity_poly.type
_entity_poly.pdbx_seq_one_letter_code
_entity_poly.pdbx_strand_id
1 'polypeptide(L)'
;MTDDLMNPVGTDGEEISEKHFSRLCLAQYEAETIAYFSNQLAPPELDWVSLRESVERGVLSLGFDATHALSIRQYLLAKLKKSEGDLEALEFFREKVEWFVNDNWSDFEKALADKALSCFRKTNSEFFGFASLLDEWPLLVSSPALLDQAVACYVDDYSSGVWQLKGLAMLCGNPVYLRPLLIRALTLTDRNPSSADNVQAFSNLAYKWTPKCPWVQLLLLLWGDREHVSVALPADVTLAWEKLSFVRFDPHGPRPKLRLNSLCAESEAAWRRQLRDAVGNNRSLRMAVTELLLWFGHVDHDRAIIFAVLEVWGNQVGEALSEMASHPDSLVRLRAEAVRGLIEQAPDAAQLLQQAQSIRLNLSTSSNCGAPPRTWLADATIERLIEAEFEAGAANYSHWVPKTGGSGEETHVAMLFEKLAAIFKNINDQVSLLASQRKQNEHLEFELSYRIVGKFEEGNPHLAAKKFSTDICLVFEAHDVGNQPFTSRASLIQAKRLHGGHVVGKSGSYPIDFSQLQNLILQTPSSYLLLLGPCAVAPMPVIPVRLYLDLIARGASPTGISPDFASNIGKSLASWLLYDVIGLWAGDPNPKLLDKAKGCAGSEPYILAKLTARNVKVII
;
A
#
# COMPACT_ATOMS: atom_id res chain seq x y z
N MET A 1 -0.41 36.96 -82.63
CA MET A 1 0.63 37.77 -83.32
C MET A 1 0.59 39.13 -82.64
N THR A 2 1.62 39.65 -82.01
CA THR A 2 3.05 39.30 -81.83
C THR A 2 3.57 40.36 -80.84
N ASP A 3 4.52 39.96 -79.99
CA ASP A 3 5.50 40.76 -79.23
C ASP A 3 5.11 42.09 -78.58
N ASP A 4 5.28 42.16 -77.25
CA ASP A 4 6.38 42.95 -76.66
C ASP A 4 6.42 42.74 -75.15
N LEU A 5 7.60 42.39 -74.60
CA LEU A 5 8.17 42.99 -73.39
C LEU A 5 9.56 42.41 -73.07
N MET A 6 10.56 43.21 -73.44
CA MET A 6 11.95 43.19 -72.99
C MET A 6 12.11 43.66 -71.52
N ASN A 7 13.10 43.06 -70.83
CA ASN A 7 13.82 43.50 -69.61
C ASN A 7 14.36 44.96 -69.69
N PRO A 8 14.82 45.69 -68.62
CA PRO A 8 15.86 45.25 -67.64
C PRO A 8 16.00 45.92 -66.21
N VAL A 9 16.73 45.23 -65.32
CA VAL A 9 17.79 45.65 -64.31
C VAL A 9 17.63 46.84 -63.33
N GLY A 10 17.97 46.57 -62.05
CA GLY A 10 18.66 47.46 -61.07
C GLY A 10 17.93 47.61 -59.72
N THR A 11 18.49 47.67 -58.50
CA THR A 11 19.83 47.64 -57.85
C THR A 11 19.50 47.52 -56.33
N ASP A 12 20.15 46.71 -55.48
CA ASP A 12 21.30 47.10 -54.65
C ASP A 12 21.67 45.94 -53.69
N GLY A 13 22.97 45.68 -53.54
CA GLY A 13 23.52 45.26 -52.25
C GLY A 13 23.87 43.79 -51.99
N GLU A 14 24.57 43.09 -52.89
CA GLU A 14 25.61 42.14 -52.47
C GLU A 14 26.56 41.87 -53.65
N GLU A 15 27.86 41.95 -53.39
CA GLU A 15 28.92 41.80 -54.37
C GLU A 15 28.78 40.50 -55.18
N ILE A 16 28.91 40.69 -56.50
CA ILE A 16 29.00 39.69 -57.56
C ILE A 16 30.39 39.02 -57.50
N SER A 17 30.79 38.54 -56.33
CA SER A 17 32.03 37.81 -56.10
C SER A 17 31.72 36.33 -55.92
N GLU A 18 32.30 35.50 -56.77
CA GLU A 18 32.23 34.03 -56.79
C GLU A 18 30.84 33.42 -57.08
N LYS A 19 30.71 32.77 -58.24
CA LYS A 19 29.58 31.86 -58.49
C LYS A 19 29.60 30.78 -57.40
N HIS A 20 28.63 30.81 -56.48
CA HIS A 20 28.53 29.82 -55.41
C HIS A 20 28.22 28.42 -55.95
N PHE A 21 29.06 27.43 -55.61
CA PHE A 21 28.90 26.02 -56.03
C PHE A 21 27.53 25.43 -55.65
N SER A 22 27.02 25.75 -54.46
CA SER A 22 25.72 25.25 -53.97
C SER A 22 24.54 25.68 -54.83
N ARG A 23 24.50 26.96 -55.24
CA ARG A 23 23.45 27.52 -56.11
C ARG A 23 23.44 26.86 -57.49
N LEU A 24 24.63 26.55 -58.03
CA LEU A 24 24.76 25.85 -59.31
C LEU A 24 24.22 24.41 -59.23
N CYS A 25 24.59 23.68 -58.17
CA CYS A 25 24.10 22.31 -57.96
C CYS A 25 22.58 22.27 -57.73
N LEU A 26 22.04 23.22 -56.96
CA LEU A 26 20.59 23.31 -56.71
C LEU A 26 19.80 23.62 -57.97
N ALA A 27 20.23 24.60 -58.76
CA ALA A 27 19.57 24.96 -60.01
C ALA A 27 19.54 23.78 -61.00
N GLN A 28 20.64 23.03 -61.08
CA GLN A 28 20.71 21.82 -61.90
C GLN A 28 19.78 20.72 -61.38
N TYR A 29 19.78 20.48 -60.06
CA TYR A 29 18.90 19.50 -59.42
C TYR A 29 17.40 19.82 -59.65
N GLU A 30 16.99 21.07 -59.48
CA GLU A 30 15.62 21.51 -59.72
C GLU A 30 15.23 21.35 -61.20
N ALA A 31 16.11 21.75 -62.12
CA ALA A 31 15.87 21.61 -63.55
C ALA A 31 15.75 20.14 -64.00
N GLU A 32 16.61 19.26 -63.48
CA GLU A 32 16.52 17.81 -63.73
C GLU A 32 15.23 17.21 -63.13
N THR A 33 14.82 17.66 -61.95
CA THR A 33 13.59 17.20 -61.29
C THR A 33 12.35 17.63 -62.06
N ILE A 34 12.28 18.88 -62.50
CA ILE A 34 11.18 19.40 -63.33
C ILE A 34 11.13 18.65 -64.66
N ALA A 35 12.26 18.43 -65.32
CA ALA A 35 12.32 17.66 -66.56
C ALA A 35 11.79 16.24 -66.39
N TYR A 36 12.14 15.57 -65.27
CA TYR A 36 11.65 14.23 -64.94
C TYR A 36 10.11 14.19 -64.78
N PHE A 37 9.52 15.10 -64.01
CA PHE A 37 8.06 15.12 -63.80
C PHE A 37 7.27 15.66 -65.00
N SER A 38 7.89 16.49 -65.85
CA SER A 38 7.27 17.05 -67.05
C SER A 38 7.52 16.25 -68.33
N ASN A 39 8.24 15.12 -68.24
CA ASN A 39 8.68 14.32 -69.40
C ASN A 39 9.44 15.14 -70.47
N GLN A 40 10.15 16.18 -70.04
CA GLN A 40 11.00 17.00 -70.91
C GLN A 40 12.43 16.45 -70.95
N LEU A 41 13.18 16.80 -72.01
CA LEU A 41 14.60 16.46 -72.08
C LEU A 41 15.36 17.14 -70.93
N ALA A 42 16.16 16.35 -70.21
CA ALA A 42 16.98 16.86 -69.12
C ALA A 42 17.99 17.89 -69.64
N PRO A 43 18.29 18.94 -68.86
CA PRO A 43 19.34 19.91 -69.19
C PRO A 43 20.71 19.22 -69.35
N PRO A 44 21.65 19.81 -70.12
CA PRO A 44 23.00 19.27 -70.26
C PRO A 44 23.67 19.10 -68.89
N GLU A 45 24.42 18.01 -68.71
CA GLU A 45 25.10 17.72 -67.45
C GLU A 45 26.19 18.77 -67.15
N LEU A 46 26.41 19.00 -65.85
CA LEU A 46 27.50 19.84 -65.38
C LEU A 46 28.85 19.18 -65.71
N ASP A 47 29.79 19.98 -66.22
CA ASP A 47 31.19 19.56 -66.39
C ASP A 47 31.90 19.58 -65.03
N TRP A 48 31.94 18.42 -64.38
CA TRP A 48 32.50 18.25 -63.03
C TRP A 48 34.01 18.51 -62.97
N VAL A 49 34.74 18.19 -64.03
CA VAL A 49 36.20 18.39 -64.11
C VAL A 49 36.52 19.88 -64.17
N SER A 50 35.84 20.64 -65.04
CA SER A 50 36.00 22.09 -65.15
C SER A 50 35.55 22.83 -63.89
N LEU A 51 34.51 22.35 -63.21
CA LEU A 51 34.08 22.87 -61.91
C LEU A 51 35.14 22.65 -60.83
N ARG A 52 35.75 21.47 -60.77
CA ARG A 52 36.85 21.17 -59.82
C ARG A 52 38.01 22.12 -60.03
N GLU A 53 38.49 22.26 -61.27
CA GLU A 53 39.59 23.17 -61.58
C GLU A 53 39.28 24.63 -61.24
N SER A 54 38.01 25.04 -61.36
CA SER A 54 37.57 26.40 -61.04
C SER A 54 37.53 26.66 -59.52
N VAL A 55 37.22 25.63 -58.72
CA VAL A 55 37.30 25.70 -57.25
C VAL A 55 38.75 25.64 -56.77
N GLU A 56 39.58 24.77 -57.35
CA GLU A 56 41.02 24.70 -57.01
C GLU A 56 41.76 26.01 -57.38
N ARG A 57 41.32 26.71 -58.43
CA ARG A 57 41.85 28.04 -58.83
C ARG A 57 41.27 29.21 -58.03
N GLY A 58 40.33 28.98 -57.12
CA GLY A 58 39.69 30.04 -56.31
C GLY A 58 38.77 30.97 -57.11
N VAL A 59 38.24 30.52 -58.24
CA VAL A 59 37.27 31.27 -59.08
C VAL A 59 35.83 31.03 -58.59
N LEU A 60 35.60 29.89 -57.94
CA LEU A 60 34.35 29.47 -57.33
C LEU A 60 34.58 29.19 -55.84
N SER A 61 33.71 29.73 -54.97
CA SER A 61 33.71 29.38 -53.55
C SER A 61 32.67 28.33 -53.19
N LEU A 62 33.03 27.54 -52.18
CA LEU A 62 32.19 26.55 -51.53
C LEU A 62 31.43 27.24 -50.39
N GLY A 63 30.23 27.74 -50.66
CA GLY A 63 29.29 28.17 -49.62
C GLY A 63 28.09 27.26 -49.61
N PHE A 64 27.76 26.67 -48.48
CA PHE A 64 26.62 25.76 -48.34
C PHE A 64 25.60 26.33 -47.36
N ASP A 65 24.34 26.33 -47.75
CA ASP A 65 23.22 26.59 -46.85
C ASP A 65 22.78 25.29 -46.16
N ALA A 66 22.45 25.36 -44.87
CA ALA A 66 22.04 24.23 -44.04
C ALA A 66 20.84 23.48 -44.61
N THR A 67 19.90 24.20 -45.21
CA THR A 67 18.70 23.64 -45.84
C THR A 67 19.01 22.80 -47.08
N HIS A 68 20.11 23.10 -47.77
CA HIS A 68 20.38 22.63 -49.13
C HIS A 68 21.59 21.69 -49.24
N ALA A 69 22.51 21.71 -48.27
CA ALA A 69 23.70 20.85 -48.27
C ALA A 69 23.35 19.36 -48.38
N LEU A 70 22.25 18.93 -47.76
CA LEU A 70 21.79 17.54 -47.84
C LEU A 70 21.29 17.17 -49.24
N SER A 71 20.52 18.06 -49.88
CA SER A 71 20.05 17.86 -51.26
C SER A 71 21.22 17.84 -52.25
N ILE A 72 22.20 18.72 -52.06
CA ILE A 72 23.42 18.78 -52.88
C ILE A 72 24.25 17.50 -52.71
N ARG A 73 24.42 17.01 -51.47
CA ARG A 73 25.14 15.75 -51.23
C ARG A 73 24.41 14.54 -51.83
N GLN A 74 23.09 14.45 -51.68
CA GLN A 74 22.28 13.38 -52.29
C GLN A 74 22.35 13.42 -53.81
N TYR A 75 22.34 14.62 -54.40
CA TYR A 75 22.54 14.83 -55.82
C TYR A 75 23.93 14.33 -56.28
N LEU A 76 25.00 14.69 -55.57
CA LEU A 76 26.36 14.22 -55.86
C LEU A 76 26.47 12.70 -55.77
N LEU A 77 25.89 12.08 -54.74
CA LEU A 77 25.87 10.61 -54.58
C LEU A 77 25.07 9.91 -55.69
N ALA A 78 23.95 10.49 -56.13
CA ALA A 78 23.15 9.96 -57.22
C ALA A 78 23.90 10.05 -58.57
N LYS A 79 24.69 11.11 -58.78
CA LYS A 79 25.55 11.26 -59.95
C LYS A 79 26.77 10.33 -59.91
N LEU A 80 27.39 10.15 -58.75
CA LEU A 80 28.46 9.16 -58.52
C LEU A 80 28.05 7.74 -58.91
N LYS A 81 26.79 7.36 -58.67
CA LYS A 81 26.26 6.04 -59.07
C LYS A 81 25.97 5.89 -60.57
N LYS A 82 25.84 6.99 -61.30
CA LYS A 82 25.42 7.02 -62.72
C LYS A 82 26.56 7.34 -63.69
N SER A 83 27.60 8.04 -63.24
CA SER A 83 28.69 8.51 -64.10
C SER A 83 29.95 7.67 -63.92
N GLU A 84 30.42 7.04 -64.99
CA GLU A 84 31.69 6.29 -65.02
C GLU A 84 32.91 7.18 -65.32
N GLY A 85 32.70 8.40 -65.85
CA GLY A 85 33.77 9.26 -66.36
C GLY A 85 34.33 10.31 -65.39
N ASP A 86 33.53 10.80 -64.44
CA ASP A 86 33.85 11.96 -63.59
C ASP A 86 34.03 11.63 -62.10
N LEU A 87 34.35 10.37 -61.79
CA LEU A 87 34.38 9.84 -60.42
C LEU A 87 35.27 10.66 -59.48
N GLU A 88 36.50 10.98 -59.88
CA GLU A 88 37.44 11.74 -59.03
C GLU A 88 36.95 13.16 -58.72
N ALA A 89 36.33 13.84 -59.68
CA ALA A 89 35.82 15.20 -59.48
C ALA A 89 34.60 15.22 -58.56
N LEU A 90 33.69 14.24 -58.72
CA LEU A 90 32.54 14.08 -57.85
C LEU A 90 32.94 13.68 -56.41
N GLU A 91 33.96 12.83 -56.24
CA GLU A 91 34.50 12.49 -54.92
C GLU A 91 35.14 13.70 -54.24
N PHE A 92 35.93 14.50 -54.97
CA PHE A 92 36.48 15.76 -54.44
C PHE A 92 35.39 16.67 -53.87
N PHE A 93 34.29 16.86 -54.60
CA PHE A 93 33.18 17.70 -54.13
C PHE A 93 32.44 17.08 -52.96
N ARG A 94 32.25 15.75 -52.93
CA ARG A 94 31.67 15.05 -51.77
C ARG A 94 32.50 15.28 -50.51
N GLU A 95 33.81 15.07 -50.59
CA GLU A 95 34.73 15.26 -49.45
C GLU A 95 34.75 16.71 -48.97
N LYS A 96 34.69 17.68 -49.89
CA LYS A 96 34.64 19.10 -49.54
C LYS A 96 33.33 19.51 -48.87
N VAL A 97 32.20 18.96 -49.30
CA VAL A 97 30.90 19.14 -48.63
C VAL A 97 30.96 18.54 -47.22
N GLU A 98 31.49 17.33 -47.08
CA GLU A 98 31.60 16.64 -45.79
C GLU A 98 32.53 17.39 -44.83
N TRP A 99 33.68 17.86 -45.30
CA TRP A 99 34.60 18.69 -44.52
C TRP A 99 33.95 19.99 -44.05
N PHE A 100 33.26 20.71 -44.95
CA PHE A 100 32.61 21.97 -44.62
C PHE A 100 31.50 21.81 -43.57
N VAL A 101 30.66 20.78 -43.72
CA VAL A 101 29.58 20.50 -42.76
C VAL A 101 30.14 20.09 -41.40
N ASN A 102 31.24 19.35 -41.37
CA ASN A 102 31.90 18.98 -40.12
C ASN A 102 32.51 20.20 -39.40
N ASP A 103 33.11 21.13 -40.14
CA ASP A 103 33.75 22.33 -39.57
C ASP A 103 32.71 23.38 -39.08
N ASN A 104 31.51 23.38 -39.68
CA ASN A 104 30.43 24.32 -39.36
C ASN A 104 29.21 23.62 -38.72
N TRP A 105 29.41 22.49 -38.04
CA TRP A 105 28.33 21.61 -37.58
C TRP A 105 27.20 22.31 -36.83
N SER A 106 27.50 23.34 -36.03
CA SER A 106 26.51 24.12 -35.27
C SER A 106 25.40 24.72 -36.14
N ASP A 107 25.73 25.08 -37.38
CA ASP A 107 24.81 25.75 -38.31
C ASP A 107 23.90 24.73 -39.01
N PHE A 108 24.36 23.48 -39.11
CA PHE A 108 23.66 22.38 -39.77
C PHE A 108 22.88 21.49 -38.79
N GLU A 109 23.33 21.39 -37.54
CA GLU A 109 22.81 20.46 -36.53
C GLU A 109 21.29 20.59 -36.40
N LYS A 110 20.78 21.83 -36.27
CA LYS A 110 19.35 22.08 -36.08
C LYS A 110 18.51 21.63 -37.29
N ALA A 111 18.90 22.01 -38.50
CA ALA A 111 18.15 21.67 -39.71
C ALA A 111 18.14 20.16 -39.97
N LEU A 112 19.29 19.50 -39.73
CA LEU A 112 19.41 18.05 -39.87
C LEU A 112 18.66 17.30 -38.77
N ALA A 113 18.69 17.79 -37.52
CA ALA A 113 17.91 17.23 -36.41
C ALA A 113 16.40 17.36 -36.65
N ASP A 114 15.93 18.52 -37.14
CA ASP A 114 14.51 18.73 -37.48
C ASP A 114 14.06 17.76 -38.59
N LYS A 115 14.90 17.53 -39.60
CA LYS A 115 14.64 16.55 -40.66
C LYS A 115 14.62 15.12 -40.11
N ALA A 116 15.59 14.75 -39.28
CA ALA A 116 15.63 13.44 -38.61
C ALA A 116 14.36 13.20 -37.78
N LEU A 117 13.94 14.21 -37.00
CA LEU A 117 12.75 14.16 -36.18
C LEU A 117 11.47 14.01 -37.03
N SER A 118 11.41 14.65 -38.19
CA SER A 118 10.29 14.50 -39.12
C SER A 118 10.12 13.05 -39.62
N CYS A 119 11.23 12.35 -39.87
CA CYS A 119 11.23 10.93 -40.24
C CYS A 119 10.90 10.04 -39.03
N PHE A 120 11.38 10.41 -37.84
CA PHE A 120 11.11 9.68 -36.59
C PHE A 120 9.61 9.66 -36.21
N ARG A 121 8.86 10.72 -36.58
CA ARG A 121 7.42 10.86 -36.30
C ARG A 121 6.52 9.95 -37.17
N LYS A 122 6.99 9.44 -38.30
CA LYS A 122 6.13 8.71 -39.26
C LYS A 122 6.30 7.19 -39.15
N THR A 123 5.28 6.43 -39.51
CA THR A 123 5.25 4.96 -39.35
C THR A 123 6.04 4.21 -40.44
N ASN A 124 6.58 3.04 -40.03
CA ASN A 124 7.22 1.92 -40.74
C ASN A 124 8.09 2.21 -42.00
N SER A 125 7.57 2.82 -43.06
CA SER A 125 8.31 3.05 -44.31
C SER A 125 9.39 4.13 -44.20
N GLU A 126 9.24 5.09 -43.29
CA GLU A 126 10.21 6.18 -43.09
C GLU A 126 11.23 5.92 -41.97
N PHE A 127 11.11 4.81 -41.22
CA PHE A 127 12.13 4.35 -40.28
C PHE A 127 13.48 4.11 -40.98
N PHE A 128 13.44 3.55 -42.19
CA PHE A 128 14.64 3.39 -43.03
C PHE A 128 15.21 4.75 -43.46
N GLY A 129 14.38 5.78 -43.61
CA GLY A 129 14.82 7.15 -43.87
C GLY A 129 15.56 7.75 -42.66
N PHE A 130 15.07 7.49 -41.44
CA PHE A 130 15.78 7.88 -40.21
C PHE A 130 17.12 7.16 -40.06
N ALA A 131 17.14 5.83 -40.26
CA ALA A 131 18.37 5.04 -40.20
C ALA A 131 19.40 5.48 -41.26
N SER A 132 18.98 5.65 -42.52
CA SER A 132 19.83 6.15 -43.60
C SER A 132 20.43 7.50 -43.27
N LEU A 133 19.65 8.40 -42.67
CA LEU A 133 20.11 9.74 -42.32
C LEU A 133 21.14 9.73 -41.17
N LEU A 134 21.05 8.80 -40.23
CA LEU A 134 22.07 8.59 -39.19
C LEU A 134 23.34 7.93 -39.73
N ASP A 135 23.22 6.97 -40.65
CA ASP A 135 24.37 6.37 -41.33
C ASP A 135 25.10 7.41 -42.20
N GLU A 136 24.33 8.27 -42.85
CA GLU A 136 24.83 9.37 -43.68
C GLU A 136 25.53 10.47 -42.88
N TRP A 137 25.12 10.71 -41.62
CA TRP A 137 25.64 11.76 -40.76
C TRP A 137 25.89 11.25 -39.33
N PRO A 138 27.02 10.58 -39.09
CA PRO A 138 27.32 9.97 -37.80
C PRO A 138 27.33 10.93 -36.60
N LEU A 139 27.61 12.23 -36.84
CA LEU A 139 27.57 13.27 -35.79
C LEU A 139 26.16 13.45 -35.19
N LEU A 140 25.09 13.17 -35.94
CA LEU A 140 23.70 13.22 -35.42
C LEU A 140 23.45 12.17 -34.34
N VAL A 141 24.12 11.02 -34.40
CA VAL A 141 23.96 9.94 -33.42
C VAL A 141 24.28 10.43 -32.00
N SER A 142 25.21 11.38 -31.88
CA SER A 142 25.65 11.96 -30.61
C SER A 142 25.03 13.34 -30.32
N SER A 143 24.08 13.82 -31.13
CA SER A 143 23.44 15.12 -30.93
C SER A 143 22.48 15.08 -29.72
N PRO A 144 22.72 15.87 -28.66
CA PRO A 144 21.83 15.94 -27.50
C PRO A 144 20.48 16.59 -27.86
N ALA A 145 20.48 17.57 -28.76
CA ALA A 145 19.25 18.24 -29.20
C ALA A 145 18.30 17.29 -29.91
N LEU A 146 18.82 16.41 -30.77
CA LEU A 146 18.02 15.38 -31.43
C LEU A 146 17.49 14.36 -30.42
N LEU A 147 18.31 13.91 -29.47
CA LEU A 147 17.91 12.95 -28.44
C LEU A 147 16.75 13.51 -27.60
N ASP A 148 16.89 14.73 -27.09
CA ASP A 148 15.88 15.36 -26.23
C ASP A 148 14.54 15.50 -26.95
N GLN A 149 14.57 15.94 -28.21
CA GLN A 149 13.36 16.09 -29.03
C GLN A 149 12.73 14.75 -29.40
N ALA A 150 13.54 13.72 -29.72
CA ALA A 150 13.05 12.39 -30.04
C ALA A 150 12.43 11.70 -28.81
N VAL A 151 13.02 11.87 -27.62
CA VAL A 151 12.47 11.38 -26.35
C VAL A 151 11.15 12.07 -26.04
N ALA A 152 11.09 13.40 -26.12
CA ALA A 152 9.84 14.15 -25.94
C ALA A 152 8.76 13.68 -26.91
N CYS A 153 9.12 13.51 -28.19
CA CYS A 153 8.21 13.01 -29.21
C CYS A 153 7.64 11.62 -28.86
N TYR A 154 8.46 10.68 -28.38
CA TYR A 154 7.99 9.36 -27.98
C TYR A 154 7.07 9.38 -26.75
N VAL A 155 7.41 10.20 -25.76
CA VAL A 155 6.64 10.32 -24.52
C VAL A 155 5.27 10.97 -24.79
N ASP A 156 5.20 11.96 -25.67
CA ASP A 156 3.99 12.75 -25.94
C ASP A 156 3.10 12.18 -27.06
N ASP A 157 3.65 11.46 -28.05
CA ASP A 157 2.89 10.96 -29.22
C ASP A 157 2.14 9.65 -28.93
N TYR A 158 0.88 9.56 -29.38
CA TYR A 158 -0.06 8.46 -29.15
C TYR A 158 -0.11 7.40 -30.23
N SER A 159 0.57 7.58 -31.37
CA SER A 159 0.53 6.66 -32.51
C SER A 159 1.83 5.86 -32.72
N SER A 160 1.85 4.62 -32.22
CA SER A 160 2.80 3.53 -32.55
C SER A 160 4.26 3.64 -32.05
N GLY A 161 4.59 2.86 -31.00
CA GLY A 161 5.83 3.00 -30.21
C GLY A 161 7.03 2.11 -30.53
N VAL A 162 6.89 0.96 -31.22
CA VAL A 162 8.02 0.00 -31.35
C VAL A 162 9.15 0.56 -32.23
N TRP A 163 8.81 1.17 -33.37
CA TRP A 163 9.79 1.70 -34.31
C TRP A 163 10.51 2.93 -33.78
N GLN A 164 9.81 3.75 -32.99
CA GLN A 164 10.40 4.90 -32.30
C GLN A 164 11.41 4.43 -31.24
N LEU A 165 11.11 3.37 -30.47
CA LEU A 165 12.11 2.77 -29.56
C LEU A 165 13.33 2.22 -30.31
N LYS A 166 13.12 1.54 -31.46
CA LYS A 166 14.24 1.09 -32.31
C LYS A 166 15.07 2.26 -32.84
N GLY A 167 14.43 3.38 -33.16
CA GLY A 167 15.10 4.61 -33.63
C GLY A 167 15.91 5.27 -32.52
N LEU A 168 15.34 5.39 -31.32
CA LEU A 168 16.06 5.87 -30.13
C LEU A 168 17.26 4.98 -29.79
N ALA A 169 17.14 3.66 -29.99
CA ALA A 169 18.26 2.75 -29.81
C ALA A 169 19.41 3.02 -30.80
N MET A 170 19.20 3.71 -31.92
CA MET A 170 20.29 4.09 -32.84
C MET A 170 21.12 5.26 -32.32
N LEU A 171 20.55 6.11 -31.45
CA LEU A 171 21.22 7.28 -30.87
C LEU A 171 22.09 6.90 -29.66
N CYS A 172 23.06 7.77 -29.35
CA CYS A 172 23.79 7.75 -28.08
C CYS A 172 22.84 8.17 -26.94
N GLY A 173 22.52 7.21 -26.09
CA GLY A 173 21.54 7.39 -25.03
C GLY A 173 22.03 8.07 -23.77
N ASN A 174 21.06 8.55 -22.98
CA ASN A 174 21.27 9.01 -21.61
C ASN A 174 20.36 8.22 -20.64
N PRO A 175 20.91 7.62 -19.55
CA PRO A 175 20.13 6.84 -18.60
C PRO A 175 18.98 7.60 -17.93
N VAL A 176 19.04 8.93 -17.86
CA VAL A 176 17.99 9.77 -17.26
C VAL A 176 16.64 9.56 -17.97
N TYR A 177 16.66 9.28 -19.29
CA TYR A 177 15.45 9.11 -20.08
C TYR A 177 14.83 7.71 -20.00
N LEU A 178 15.53 6.70 -19.45
CA LEU A 178 15.06 5.32 -19.46
C LEU A 178 13.74 5.12 -18.69
N ARG A 179 13.54 5.80 -17.56
CA ARG A 179 12.31 5.66 -16.75
C ARG A 179 11.07 6.25 -17.43
N PRO A 180 11.09 7.49 -17.96
CA PRO A 180 9.99 8.01 -18.79
C PRO A 180 9.66 7.13 -19.99
N LEU A 181 10.69 6.63 -20.70
CA LEU A 181 10.51 5.74 -21.85
C LEU A 181 9.85 4.41 -21.44
N LEU A 182 10.25 3.83 -20.30
CA LEU A 182 9.65 2.59 -19.79
C LEU A 182 8.18 2.77 -19.44
N ILE A 183 7.82 3.84 -18.71
CA ILE A 183 6.43 4.13 -18.37
C ILE A 183 5.58 4.19 -19.64
N ARG A 184 6.07 4.90 -20.65
CA ARG A 184 5.37 5.01 -21.92
C ARG A 184 5.22 3.63 -22.59
N ALA A 185 6.29 2.85 -22.68
CA ALA A 185 6.25 1.51 -23.25
C ALA A 185 5.21 0.62 -22.55
N LEU A 186 5.18 0.60 -21.22
CA LEU A 186 4.19 -0.15 -20.43
C LEU A 186 2.77 0.32 -20.70
N THR A 187 2.52 1.64 -20.74
CA THR A 187 1.16 2.17 -21.03
C THR A 187 0.64 1.79 -22.41
N LEU A 188 1.52 1.63 -23.39
CA LEU A 188 1.16 1.16 -24.73
C LEU A 188 0.86 -0.35 -24.73
N THR A 189 1.63 -1.13 -23.95
CA THR A 189 1.42 -2.57 -23.78
C THR A 189 0.11 -2.92 -23.09
N ASP A 190 -0.27 -2.18 -22.04
CA ASP A 190 -1.56 -2.37 -21.37
C ASP A 190 -2.76 -2.09 -22.29
N ARG A 191 -2.63 -1.13 -23.22
CA ARG A 191 -3.69 -0.77 -24.17
C ARG A 191 -3.83 -1.77 -25.32
N ASN A 192 -2.75 -2.47 -25.68
CA ASN A 192 -2.78 -3.44 -26.76
C ASN A 192 -1.87 -4.65 -26.45
N PRO A 193 -2.44 -5.80 -26.03
CA PRO A 193 -1.67 -6.99 -25.66
C PRO A 193 -0.79 -7.58 -26.78
N SER A 194 -1.08 -7.24 -28.04
CA SER A 194 -0.22 -7.60 -29.19
C SER A 194 1.10 -6.81 -29.24
N SER A 195 1.33 -5.90 -28.30
CA SER A 195 2.51 -5.02 -28.24
C SER A 195 3.53 -5.39 -27.14
N ALA A 196 3.66 -6.69 -26.85
CA ALA A 196 4.83 -7.23 -26.15
C ALA A 196 6.16 -6.80 -26.81
N ASP A 197 6.13 -6.51 -28.11
CA ASP A 197 7.23 -5.93 -28.89
C ASP A 197 7.75 -4.59 -28.33
N ASN A 198 6.92 -3.79 -27.64
CA ASN A 198 7.37 -2.51 -27.05
C ASN A 198 8.29 -2.74 -25.85
N VAL A 199 7.93 -3.66 -24.95
CA VAL A 199 8.75 -4.01 -23.78
C VAL A 199 10.07 -4.63 -24.22
N GLN A 200 10.02 -5.47 -25.26
CA GLN A 200 11.21 -6.06 -25.87
C GLN A 200 12.09 -5.00 -26.55
N ALA A 201 11.51 -4.09 -27.33
CA ALA A 201 12.25 -3.00 -27.95
C ALA A 201 12.87 -2.04 -26.92
N PHE A 202 12.17 -1.76 -25.83
CA PHE A 202 12.70 -0.99 -24.70
C PHE A 202 13.87 -1.70 -24.03
N SER A 203 13.75 -3.01 -23.79
CA SER A 203 14.82 -3.84 -23.20
C SER A 203 16.11 -3.75 -24.00
N ASN A 204 16.01 -3.87 -25.32
CA ASN A 204 17.15 -3.76 -26.24
C ASN A 204 17.77 -2.36 -26.20
N LEU A 205 16.95 -1.31 -26.19
CA LEU A 205 17.38 0.08 -26.05
C LEU A 205 18.13 0.30 -24.73
N ALA A 206 17.53 -0.11 -23.61
CA ALA A 206 18.09 0.11 -22.27
C ALA A 206 19.43 -0.61 -22.10
N TYR A 207 19.54 -1.83 -22.64
CA TYR A 207 20.78 -2.59 -22.67
C TYR A 207 21.85 -1.91 -23.51
N LYS A 208 21.51 -1.40 -24.69
CA LYS A 208 22.47 -0.70 -25.56
C LYS A 208 22.99 0.59 -24.91
N TRP A 209 22.12 1.35 -24.25
CA TRP A 209 22.49 2.61 -23.61
C TRP A 209 23.30 2.40 -22.32
N THR A 210 22.94 1.41 -21.51
CA THR A 210 23.59 1.20 -20.20
C THR A 210 23.71 -0.29 -19.82
N PRO A 211 24.59 -1.07 -20.48
CA PRO A 211 24.67 -2.52 -20.29
C PRO A 211 25.18 -2.93 -18.90
N LYS A 212 25.95 -2.06 -18.24
CA LYS A 212 26.52 -2.31 -16.90
C LYS A 212 25.61 -1.89 -15.75
N CYS A 213 24.45 -1.29 -16.04
CA CYS A 213 23.54 -0.80 -15.01
C CYS A 213 22.75 -1.96 -14.39
N PRO A 214 22.84 -2.19 -13.05
CA PRO A 214 22.10 -3.29 -12.40
C PRO A 214 20.59 -3.22 -12.59
N TRP A 215 20.02 -2.01 -12.68
CA TRP A 215 18.60 -1.80 -12.95
C TRP A 215 18.17 -2.38 -14.30
N VAL A 216 18.94 -2.10 -15.36
CA VAL A 216 18.68 -2.65 -16.69
C VAL A 216 18.84 -4.17 -16.70
N GLN A 217 19.88 -4.69 -16.04
CA GLN A 217 20.13 -6.13 -15.97
C GLN A 217 18.99 -6.88 -15.25
N LEU A 218 18.43 -6.31 -14.18
CA LEU A 218 17.28 -6.90 -13.49
C LEU A 218 15.99 -6.83 -14.33
N LEU A 219 15.78 -5.76 -15.11
CA LEU A 219 14.63 -5.66 -16.03
C LEU A 219 14.71 -6.71 -17.16
N LEU A 220 15.90 -6.96 -17.70
CA LEU A 220 16.10 -8.02 -18.70
C LEU A 220 15.74 -9.41 -18.13
N LEU A 221 16.12 -9.67 -16.88
CA LEU A 221 15.76 -10.91 -16.18
C LEU A 221 14.26 -10.98 -15.88
N LEU A 222 13.62 -9.84 -15.57
CA LEU A 222 12.19 -9.75 -15.31
C LEU A 222 11.37 -10.20 -16.51
N TRP A 223 11.69 -9.69 -17.70
CA TRP A 223 10.92 -9.98 -18.92
C TRP A 223 11.40 -11.24 -19.66
N GLY A 224 12.50 -11.84 -19.22
CA GLY A 224 12.94 -13.15 -19.70
C GLY A 224 13.45 -13.13 -21.13
N ASP A 225 14.07 -12.03 -21.56
CA ASP A 225 14.65 -11.88 -22.90
C ASP A 225 15.83 -12.83 -23.11
N ARG A 226 15.56 -13.96 -23.76
CA ARG A 226 16.51 -15.06 -23.91
C ARG A 226 17.64 -14.77 -24.90
N GLU A 227 17.50 -13.78 -25.78
CA GLU A 227 18.56 -13.42 -26.74
C GLU A 227 19.74 -12.74 -26.05
N HIS A 228 19.49 -11.97 -24.99
CA HIS A 228 20.51 -11.20 -24.27
C HIS A 228 20.95 -11.81 -22.92
N VAL A 229 20.19 -12.76 -22.35
CA VAL A 229 20.58 -13.52 -21.14
C VAL A 229 21.77 -14.48 -21.39
N SER A 230 22.22 -14.63 -22.63
CA SER A 230 23.48 -15.33 -22.96
C SER A 230 24.75 -14.54 -22.57
N VAL A 231 24.62 -13.28 -22.15
CA VAL A 231 25.72 -12.47 -21.63
C VAL A 231 25.92 -12.79 -20.14
N ALA A 232 27.16 -13.07 -19.74
CA ALA A 232 27.51 -13.36 -18.35
C ALA A 232 27.17 -12.16 -17.44
N LEU A 233 26.05 -12.26 -16.72
CA LEU A 233 25.64 -11.28 -15.73
C LEU A 233 26.55 -11.34 -14.49
N PRO A 234 26.77 -10.22 -13.78
CA PRO A 234 27.49 -10.24 -12.51
C PRO A 234 26.88 -11.24 -11.52
N ALA A 235 27.73 -11.91 -10.74
CA ALA A 235 27.30 -12.92 -9.77
C ALA A 235 26.29 -12.35 -8.76
N ASP A 236 26.53 -11.13 -8.27
CA ASP A 236 25.67 -10.44 -7.30
C ASP A 236 24.24 -10.20 -7.86
N VAL A 237 24.14 -9.85 -9.14
CA VAL A 237 22.84 -9.60 -9.81
C VAL A 237 22.08 -10.91 -9.98
N THR A 238 22.79 -11.97 -10.37
CA THR A 238 22.21 -13.32 -10.50
C THR A 238 21.71 -13.84 -9.16
N LEU A 239 22.49 -13.65 -8.09
CA LEU A 239 22.12 -14.06 -6.73
C LEU A 239 20.94 -13.25 -6.20
N ALA A 240 20.92 -11.93 -6.40
CA ALA A 240 19.78 -11.09 -6.04
C ALA A 240 18.52 -11.51 -6.78
N TRP A 241 18.61 -11.79 -8.08
CA TRP A 241 17.49 -12.28 -8.89
C TRP A 241 16.94 -13.62 -8.41
N GLU A 242 17.82 -14.57 -8.04
CA GLU A 242 17.40 -15.85 -7.46
C GLU A 242 16.49 -15.62 -6.25
N LYS A 243 16.83 -14.67 -5.38
CA LYS A 243 16.02 -14.34 -4.20
C LYS A 243 14.77 -13.54 -4.56
N LEU A 244 14.81 -12.69 -5.59
CA LEU A 244 13.62 -11.97 -6.06
C LEU A 244 12.60 -12.90 -6.73
N SER A 245 13.03 -14.01 -7.32
CA SER A 245 12.15 -14.98 -7.99
C SER A 245 11.11 -15.67 -7.07
N PHE A 246 11.20 -15.46 -5.75
CA PHE A 246 10.19 -15.88 -4.78
C PHE A 246 9.00 -14.90 -4.68
N VAL A 247 9.17 -13.68 -5.16
CA VAL A 247 8.12 -12.66 -5.27
C VAL A 247 7.52 -12.73 -6.66
N ARG A 248 6.19 -12.65 -6.75
CA ARG A 248 5.53 -12.50 -8.05
C ARG A 248 5.67 -11.06 -8.52
N PHE A 249 6.07 -10.87 -9.77
CA PHE A 249 6.08 -9.57 -10.44
C PHE A 249 5.05 -9.55 -11.56
N ASP A 250 4.23 -8.51 -11.61
CA ASP A 250 3.18 -8.32 -12.62
C ASP A 250 3.44 -7.01 -13.41
N PRO A 251 2.99 -6.90 -14.67
CA PRO A 251 2.26 -7.91 -15.46
C PRO A 251 3.18 -8.93 -16.18
N HIS A 252 4.50 -8.73 -16.16
CA HIS A 252 5.42 -9.44 -17.07
C HIS A 252 6.57 -10.21 -16.40
N GLY A 253 6.43 -10.62 -15.13
CA GLY A 253 7.46 -11.41 -14.44
C GLY A 253 7.31 -12.94 -14.61
N PRO A 254 8.39 -13.70 -14.40
CA PRO A 254 8.28 -15.16 -14.32
C PRO A 254 7.39 -15.55 -13.14
N ARG A 255 6.63 -16.64 -13.31
CA ARG A 255 5.84 -17.19 -12.20
C ARG A 255 6.79 -17.74 -11.13
N PRO A 256 6.66 -17.30 -9.87
CA PRO A 256 7.50 -17.80 -8.80
C PRO A 256 7.23 -19.29 -8.60
N LYS A 257 8.29 -20.08 -8.42
CA LYS A 257 8.17 -21.53 -8.12
C LYS A 257 7.55 -21.79 -6.75
N LEU A 258 7.72 -20.85 -5.82
CA LEU A 258 7.25 -20.90 -4.44
C LEU A 258 6.68 -19.54 -4.06
N ARG A 259 5.49 -19.49 -3.46
CA ARG A 259 4.85 -18.23 -3.05
C ARG A 259 5.25 -17.88 -1.62
N LEU A 260 5.86 -16.71 -1.40
CA LEU A 260 6.25 -16.24 -0.06
C LEU A 260 5.07 -16.25 0.92
N ASN A 261 3.88 -15.87 0.46
CA ASN A 261 2.66 -15.81 1.26
C ASN A 261 2.18 -17.16 1.82
N SER A 262 2.71 -18.28 1.30
CA SER A 262 2.43 -19.62 1.81
C SER A 262 3.42 -20.09 2.87
N LEU A 263 4.45 -19.29 3.16
CA LEU A 263 5.48 -19.61 4.13
C LEU A 263 5.16 -18.98 5.50
N CYS A 264 5.74 -19.52 6.56
CA CYS A 264 5.65 -18.93 7.89
C CYS A 264 6.49 -17.64 8.00
N ALA A 265 6.19 -16.82 9.00
CA ALA A 265 6.85 -15.53 9.22
C ALA A 265 8.38 -15.65 9.39
N GLU A 266 8.87 -16.73 9.98
CA GLU A 266 10.29 -17.01 10.17
C GLU A 266 10.99 -17.26 8.82
N SER A 267 10.33 -17.97 7.91
CA SER A 267 10.85 -18.24 6.57
C SER A 267 10.89 -16.97 5.71
N GLU A 268 9.85 -16.12 5.80
CA GLU A 268 9.87 -14.80 5.16
C GLU A 268 10.99 -13.90 5.70
N ALA A 269 11.24 -13.93 7.02
CA ALA A 269 12.34 -13.18 7.63
C ALA A 269 13.71 -13.69 7.17
N ALA A 270 13.88 -15.02 7.07
CA ALA A 270 15.11 -15.61 6.53
C ALA A 270 15.33 -15.21 5.06
N TRP A 271 14.29 -15.21 4.24
CA TRP A 271 14.34 -14.74 2.86
C TRP A 271 14.81 -13.28 2.76
N ARG A 272 14.27 -12.37 3.56
CA ARG A 272 14.69 -10.95 3.56
C ARG A 272 16.17 -10.77 3.89
N ARG A 273 16.68 -11.53 4.87
CA ARG A 273 18.11 -11.52 5.22
C ARG A 273 18.97 -12.05 4.07
N GLN A 274 18.57 -13.15 3.45
CA GLN A 274 19.27 -13.68 2.27
C GLN A 274 19.24 -12.69 1.09
N LEU A 275 18.16 -11.95 0.89
CA LEU A 275 18.07 -10.91 -0.13
C LEU A 275 19.03 -9.76 0.17
N ARG A 276 19.09 -9.28 1.42
CA ARG A 276 20.07 -8.27 1.85
C ARG A 276 21.49 -8.76 1.60
N ASP A 277 21.81 -9.98 2.00
CA ASP A 277 23.15 -10.55 1.87
C ASP A 277 23.52 -10.73 0.38
N ALA A 278 22.55 -11.10 -0.47
CA ALA A 278 22.75 -11.23 -1.92
C ALA A 278 23.05 -9.91 -2.62
N VAL A 279 22.40 -8.82 -2.18
CA VAL A 279 22.64 -7.49 -2.74
C VAL A 279 23.93 -6.87 -2.17
N GLY A 280 24.25 -7.17 -0.92
CA GLY A 280 25.45 -6.72 -0.24
C GLY A 280 25.57 -5.19 -0.19
N ASN A 281 26.81 -4.69 -0.30
CA ASN A 281 27.09 -3.26 -0.14
C ASN A 281 26.88 -2.42 -1.41
N ASN A 282 26.49 -3.01 -2.54
CA ASN A 282 26.35 -2.32 -3.81
C ASN A 282 25.12 -1.40 -3.82
N ARG A 283 25.32 -0.08 -3.66
CA ARG A 283 24.24 0.92 -3.63
C ARG A 283 23.38 0.88 -4.90
N SER A 284 24.00 0.77 -6.07
CA SER A 284 23.27 0.75 -7.34
C SER A 284 22.38 -0.47 -7.47
N LEU A 285 22.84 -1.64 -7.00
CA LEU A 285 22.02 -2.84 -6.95
C LEU A 285 20.90 -2.74 -5.90
N ARG A 286 21.18 -2.20 -4.70
CA ARG A 286 20.14 -1.94 -3.68
C ARG A 286 19.03 -1.05 -4.21
N MET A 287 19.37 0.03 -4.89
CA MET A 287 18.40 0.95 -5.47
C MET A 287 17.58 0.26 -6.56
N ALA A 288 18.24 -0.50 -7.45
CA ALA A 288 17.58 -1.25 -8.50
C ALA A 288 16.59 -2.30 -7.96
N VAL A 289 17.00 -3.06 -6.94
CA VAL A 289 16.14 -4.06 -6.26
C VAL A 289 14.96 -3.39 -5.56
N THR A 290 15.19 -2.25 -4.93
CA THR A 290 14.14 -1.47 -4.25
C THR A 290 13.11 -0.99 -5.24
N GLU A 291 13.55 -0.35 -6.32
CA GLU A 291 12.67 0.15 -7.38
C GLU A 291 11.87 -0.99 -8.01
N LEU A 292 12.51 -2.13 -8.31
CA LEU A 292 11.85 -3.30 -8.88
C LEU A 292 10.75 -3.86 -7.96
N LEU A 293 11.04 -4.00 -6.66
CA LEU A 293 10.09 -4.49 -5.66
C LEU A 293 8.91 -3.53 -5.48
N LEU A 294 9.19 -2.23 -5.37
CA LEU A 294 8.16 -1.21 -5.18
C LEU A 294 7.29 -1.04 -6.43
N TRP A 295 7.87 -1.18 -7.63
CA TRP A 295 7.15 -0.95 -8.88
C TRP A 295 6.40 -2.19 -9.37
N PHE A 296 7.12 -3.29 -9.60
CA PHE A 296 6.55 -4.48 -10.27
C PHE A 296 6.06 -5.55 -9.29
N GLY A 297 6.34 -5.40 -7.99
CA GLY A 297 5.96 -6.39 -6.99
C GLY A 297 4.44 -6.52 -6.88
N HIS A 298 3.92 -7.75 -6.97
CA HIS A 298 2.49 -8.04 -6.95
C HIS A 298 1.85 -7.63 -5.61
N VAL A 299 0.61 -7.14 -5.66
CA VAL A 299 -0.16 -6.64 -4.49
C VAL A 299 -0.30 -7.68 -3.38
N ASP A 300 -0.51 -8.96 -3.71
CA ASP A 300 -0.50 -10.04 -2.71
C ASP A 300 0.75 -10.06 -1.80
N HIS A 301 1.90 -9.58 -2.27
CA HIS A 301 3.17 -9.60 -1.54
C HIS A 301 3.54 -8.24 -0.92
N ASP A 302 2.60 -7.28 -0.87
CA ASP A 302 2.87 -5.87 -0.52
C ASP A 302 3.61 -5.72 0.82
N ARG A 303 3.14 -6.45 1.84
CA ARG A 303 3.77 -6.46 3.17
C ARG A 303 5.19 -7.01 3.11
N ALA A 304 5.41 -8.12 2.41
CA ALA A 304 6.73 -8.73 2.28
C ALA A 304 7.71 -7.80 1.53
N ILE A 305 7.22 -7.10 0.49
CA ILE A 305 7.95 -6.08 -0.26
C ILE A 305 8.40 -4.94 0.65
N ILE A 306 7.47 -4.35 1.42
CA ILE A 306 7.75 -3.23 2.32
C ILE A 306 8.82 -3.62 3.35
N PHE A 307 8.68 -4.78 3.99
CA PHE A 307 9.68 -5.25 4.97
C PHE A 307 11.01 -5.63 4.32
N ALA A 308 11.01 -6.12 3.07
CA ALA A 308 12.25 -6.40 2.35
C ALA A 308 13.06 -5.13 2.09
N VAL A 309 12.40 -4.03 1.71
CA VAL A 309 13.06 -2.73 1.53
C VAL A 309 13.70 -2.24 2.83
N LEU A 310 12.99 -2.37 3.96
CA LEU A 310 13.55 -2.05 5.29
C LEU A 310 14.77 -2.91 5.63
N GLU A 311 14.72 -4.22 5.38
CA GLU A 311 15.84 -5.12 5.70
C GLU A 311 17.07 -4.85 4.80
N VAL A 312 16.86 -4.60 3.51
CA VAL A 312 17.95 -4.37 2.53
C VAL A 312 18.74 -3.10 2.84
N TRP A 313 18.07 -2.04 3.29
CA TRP A 313 18.72 -0.76 3.58
C TRP A 313 19.08 -0.56 5.05
N GLY A 314 18.37 -1.19 5.98
CA GLY A 314 18.52 -0.95 7.40
C GLY A 314 18.42 0.55 7.72
N ASN A 315 19.46 1.08 8.38
CA ASN A 315 19.50 2.48 8.81
C ASN A 315 19.65 3.50 7.65
N GLN A 316 20.02 3.05 6.45
CA GLN A 316 20.25 3.92 5.27
C GLN A 316 19.00 4.10 4.41
N VAL A 317 17.86 3.56 4.84
CA VAL A 317 16.62 3.53 4.04
C VAL A 317 16.10 4.93 3.70
N GLY A 318 16.37 5.93 4.54
CA GLY A 318 15.92 7.31 4.32
C GLY A 318 16.36 7.90 2.98
N GLU A 319 17.64 7.72 2.60
CA GLU A 319 18.16 8.21 1.30
C GLU A 319 17.43 7.56 0.12
N ALA A 320 17.20 6.24 0.21
CA ALA A 320 16.51 5.51 -0.85
C ALA A 320 15.05 5.95 -0.98
N LEU A 321 14.37 6.21 0.13
CA LEU A 321 12.99 6.69 0.11
C LEU A 321 12.87 8.11 -0.46
N SER A 322 13.86 8.98 -0.24
CA SER A 322 13.89 10.32 -0.86
C SER A 322 13.97 10.24 -2.38
N GLU A 323 14.80 9.34 -2.93
CA GLU A 323 14.88 9.11 -4.37
C GLU A 323 13.55 8.55 -4.91
N MET A 324 12.96 7.56 -4.23
CA MET A 324 11.69 6.94 -4.62
C MET A 324 10.46 7.87 -4.49
N ALA A 325 10.50 8.88 -3.62
CA ALA A 325 9.42 9.85 -3.47
C ALA A 325 9.22 10.71 -4.73
N SER A 326 10.29 10.94 -5.50
CA SER A 326 10.26 11.63 -6.79
C SER A 326 10.02 10.71 -8.00
N HIS A 327 9.78 9.41 -7.77
CA HIS A 327 9.62 8.45 -8.85
C HIS A 327 8.40 8.80 -9.72
N PRO A 328 8.46 8.67 -11.06
CA PRO A 328 7.36 9.06 -11.96
C PRO A 328 6.08 8.19 -11.79
N ASP A 329 6.23 6.93 -11.40
CA ASP A 329 5.11 6.01 -11.11
C ASP A 329 4.48 6.25 -9.72
N SER A 330 3.14 6.30 -9.64
CA SER A 330 2.41 6.57 -8.39
C SER A 330 2.44 5.44 -7.37
N LEU A 331 2.51 4.18 -7.79
CA LEU A 331 2.57 3.01 -6.90
C LEU A 331 3.90 2.99 -6.15
N VAL A 332 5.00 3.29 -6.83
CA VAL A 332 6.32 3.41 -6.20
C VAL A 332 6.31 4.49 -5.12
N ARG A 333 5.76 5.68 -5.43
CA ARG A 333 5.64 6.77 -4.45
C ARG A 333 4.78 6.37 -3.25
N LEU A 334 3.64 5.72 -3.49
CA LEU A 334 2.74 5.27 -2.42
C LEU A 334 3.41 4.25 -1.50
N ARG A 335 4.08 3.24 -2.06
CA ARG A 335 4.77 2.22 -1.26
C ARG A 335 5.99 2.79 -0.54
N ALA A 336 6.72 3.72 -1.15
CA ALA A 336 7.81 4.44 -0.48
C ALA A 336 7.30 5.27 0.72
N GLU A 337 6.14 5.95 0.58
CA GLU A 337 5.47 6.62 1.68
C GLU A 337 5.07 5.63 2.79
N ALA A 338 4.54 4.46 2.43
CA ALA A 338 4.20 3.42 3.41
C ALA A 338 5.42 2.92 4.20
N VAL A 339 6.56 2.72 3.53
CA VAL A 339 7.83 2.37 4.21
C VAL A 339 8.27 3.49 5.15
N ARG A 340 8.15 4.77 4.73
CA ARG A 340 8.48 5.93 5.56
C ARG A 340 7.59 6.01 6.80
N GLY A 341 6.28 5.83 6.61
CA GLY A 341 5.31 5.79 7.71
C GLY A 341 5.63 4.72 8.75
N LEU A 342 6.12 3.54 8.33
CA LEU A 342 6.55 2.51 9.29
C LEU A 342 7.79 2.94 10.12
N ILE A 343 8.74 3.65 9.52
CA ILE A 343 9.94 4.13 10.22
C ILE A 343 9.58 5.24 11.20
N GLU A 344 8.72 6.16 10.77
CA GLU A 344 8.23 7.29 11.57
C GLU A 344 7.17 6.85 12.60
N GLN A 345 6.80 5.57 12.61
CA GLN A 345 5.71 5.02 13.43
C GLN A 345 4.39 5.77 13.23
N ALA A 346 4.15 6.22 11.99
CA ALA A 346 2.89 6.83 11.60
C ALA A 346 1.75 5.82 11.84
N PRO A 347 0.66 6.25 12.49
CA PRO A 347 -0.40 5.35 12.90
C PRO A 347 -1.08 4.75 11.67
N ASP A 348 -1.15 3.42 11.60
CA ASP A 348 -1.91 2.74 10.56
C ASP A 348 -3.43 2.92 10.77
N ALA A 349 -4.26 2.48 9.81
CA ALA A 349 -5.70 2.64 9.90
C ALA A 349 -6.31 1.97 11.15
N ALA A 350 -5.73 0.86 11.62
CA ALA A 350 -6.16 0.17 12.83
C ALA A 350 -5.77 0.97 14.08
N GLN A 351 -4.57 1.53 14.12
CA GLN A 351 -4.08 2.39 15.18
C GLN A 351 -4.82 3.73 15.22
N LEU A 352 -5.18 4.30 14.07
CA LEU A 352 -6.02 5.49 13.97
C LEU A 352 -7.44 5.22 14.45
N LEU A 353 -8.01 4.06 14.14
CA LEU A 353 -9.30 3.64 14.68
C LEU A 353 -9.23 3.42 16.19
N GLN A 354 -8.19 2.76 16.68
CA GLN A 354 -7.93 2.60 18.12
C GLN A 354 -7.71 3.94 18.81
N GLN A 355 -6.99 4.88 18.18
CA GLN A 355 -6.78 6.24 18.69
C GLN A 355 -8.11 7.00 18.72
N ALA A 356 -8.90 6.98 17.65
CA ALA A 356 -10.21 7.62 17.61
C ALA A 356 -11.18 7.03 18.66
N GLN A 357 -11.14 5.72 18.87
CA GLN A 357 -11.90 5.03 19.91
C GLN A 357 -11.41 5.41 21.31
N SER A 358 -10.09 5.43 21.52
CA SER A 358 -9.49 5.80 22.80
C SER A 358 -9.77 7.26 23.19
N ILE A 359 -9.81 8.18 22.21
CA ILE A 359 -10.25 9.57 22.39
C ILE A 359 -11.75 9.62 22.72
N ARG A 360 -12.60 8.84 22.05
CA ARG A 360 -14.04 8.73 22.39
C ARG A 360 -14.29 8.20 23.79
N LEU A 361 -13.41 7.31 24.27
CA LEU A 361 -13.58 6.56 25.51
C LEU A 361 -12.73 7.09 26.68
N ASN A 362 -12.01 8.21 26.51
CA ASN A 362 -11.03 8.74 27.48
C ASN A 362 -10.00 7.68 27.96
N LEU A 363 -9.67 6.71 27.10
CA LEU A 363 -8.63 5.74 27.35
C LEU A 363 -7.30 6.38 26.94
N SER A 364 -6.38 6.56 27.88
CA SER A 364 -5.03 7.07 27.57
C SER A 364 -4.35 6.14 26.57
N THR A 365 -3.96 6.69 25.41
CA THR A 365 -3.30 6.06 24.26
C THR A 365 -1.89 5.54 24.54
N SER A 366 -1.53 5.25 25.79
CA SER A 366 -0.26 4.61 26.08
C SER A 366 -0.33 3.15 25.61
N SER A 367 0.10 2.91 24.37
CA SER A 367 0.45 1.60 23.82
C SER A 367 1.61 0.94 24.60
N ASN A 368 2.24 1.65 25.53
CA ASN A 368 3.12 1.10 26.55
C ASN A 368 2.44 1.08 27.92
N CYS A 369 1.73 0.01 28.22
CA CYS A 369 1.59 -0.44 29.59
C CYS A 369 1.66 -1.97 29.58
N GLY A 370 2.86 -2.49 29.84
CA GLY A 370 3.20 -3.93 29.86
C GLY A 370 2.57 -4.68 31.03
N ALA A 371 1.31 -4.39 31.37
CA ALA A 371 0.56 -5.19 32.32
C ALA A 371 0.24 -6.53 31.64
N PRO A 372 0.68 -7.67 32.22
CA PRO A 372 0.33 -8.97 31.67
C PRO A 372 -1.19 -9.19 31.74
N PRO A 373 -1.76 -9.98 30.81
CA PRO A 373 -3.15 -10.40 30.92
C PRO A 373 -3.38 -11.08 32.27
N ARG A 374 -4.53 -10.81 32.89
CA ARG A 374 -4.89 -11.29 34.23
C ARG A 374 -5.87 -12.44 34.22
N THR A 375 -6.45 -12.73 33.06
CA THR A 375 -7.42 -13.80 32.84
C THR A 375 -6.89 -14.84 31.86
N TRP A 376 -7.61 -15.95 31.73
CA TRP A 376 -7.31 -16.99 30.75
C TRP A 376 -7.51 -16.53 29.29
N LEU A 377 -8.11 -15.35 29.05
CA LEU A 377 -8.24 -14.76 27.72
C LEU A 377 -6.87 -14.44 27.09
N ALA A 378 -5.82 -14.27 27.91
CA ALA A 378 -4.44 -14.04 27.49
C ALA A 378 -4.20 -12.81 26.58
N ASP A 379 -5.16 -11.89 26.45
CA ASP A 379 -5.01 -10.62 25.72
C ASP A 379 -5.41 -9.42 26.62
N ALA A 380 -4.39 -8.71 27.11
CA ALA A 380 -4.56 -7.53 27.97
C ALA A 380 -5.24 -6.33 27.26
N THR A 381 -5.32 -6.34 25.93
CA THR A 381 -6.06 -5.33 25.14
C THR A 381 -7.55 -5.62 25.22
N ILE A 382 -7.93 -6.88 25.02
CA ILE A 382 -9.33 -7.33 25.11
C ILE A 382 -9.84 -7.17 26.54
N GLU A 383 -9.04 -7.56 27.55
CA GLU A 383 -9.40 -7.38 28.97
C GLU A 383 -9.70 -5.90 29.30
N ARG A 384 -8.83 -4.98 28.88
CA ARG A 384 -9.03 -3.54 29.12
C ARG A 384 -10.26 -2.99 28.39
N LEU A 385 -10.51 -3.45 27.17
CA LEU A 385 -11.70 -3.07 26.42
C LEU A 385 -12.96 -3.48 27.16
N ILE A 386 -13.02 -4.74 27.60
CA ILE A 386 -14.14 -5.29 28.36
C ILE A 386 -14.37 -4.49 29.65
N GLU A 387 -13.30 -4.29 30.45
CA GLU A 387 -13.40 -3.57 31.71
C GLU A 387 -13.93 -2.14 31.51
N ALA A 388 -13.37 -1.40 30.55
CA ALA A 388 -13.73 -0.01 30.32
C ALA A 388 -15.18 0.17 29.85
N GLU A 389 -15.65 -0.65 28.90
CA GLU A 389 -17.01 -0.59 28.39
C GLU A 389 -18.03 -0.94 29.49
N PHE A 390 -17.74 -1.96 30.31
CA PHE A 390 -18.60 -2.31 31.44
C PHE A 390 -18.60 -1.26 32.53
N GLU A 391 -17.46 -0.68 32.86
CA GLU A 391 -17.33 0.36 33.87
C GLU A 391 -18.13 1.60 33.45
N ALA A 392 -17.99 2.02 32.18
CA ALA A 392 -18.77 3.13 31.62
C ALA A 392 -20.27 2.83 31.62
N GLY A 393 -20.68 1.62 31.24
CA GLY A 393 -22.07 1.18 31.27
C GLY A 393 -22.67 1.19 32.68
N ALA A 394 -21.95 0.63 33.65
CA ALA A 394 -22.34 0.57 35.06
C ALA A 394 -22.41 1.98 35.67
N ALA A 395 -21.40 2.82 35.43
CA ALA A 395 -21.38 4.21 35.89
C ALA A 395 -22.56 4.99 35.33
N ASN A 396 -22.82 4.90 34.02
CA ASN A 396 -23.95 5.56 33.40
C ASN A 396 -25.28 5.11 34.00
N TYR A 397 -25.51 3.80 34.14
CA TYR A 397 -26.76 3.28 34.71
C TYR A 397 -26.92 3.61 36.21
N SER A 398 -25.83 3.64 36.98
CA SER A 398 -25.87 3.95 38.41
C SER A 398 -26.50 5.30 38.72
N HIS A 399 -26.26 6.31 37.88
CA HIS A 399 -26.84 7.65 38.02
C HIS A 399 -28.35 7.70 37.70
N TRP A 400 -28.89 6.70 37.00
CA TRP A 400 -30.31 6.60 36.69
C TRP A 400 -31.11 5.97 37.84
N VAL A 401 -30.53 5.07 38.63
CA VAL A 401 -31.25 4.31 39.67
C VAL A 401 -31.97 5.19 40.69
N PRO A 402 -31.37 6.27 41.24
CA PRO A 402 -32.11 7.16 42.14
C PRO A 402 -33.30 7.84 41.45
N LYS A 403 -33.15 8.25 40.18
CA LYS A 403 -34.18 9.00 39.44
C LYS A 403 -35.46 8.19 39.20
N THR A 404 -35.38 6.88 39.35
CA THR A 404 -36.47 5.91 39.14
C THR A 404 -36.79 5.14 40.42
N GLY A 405 -36.70 5.81 41.57
CA GLY A 405 -36.92 5.21 42.89
C GLY A 405 -38.32 4.61 43.17
N GLY A 406 -39.28 4.72 42.25
CA GLY A 406 -40.57 4.01 42.29
C GLY A 406 -40.54 2.60 41.71
N SER A 407 -39.46 2.21 41.01
CA SER A 407 -39.27 0.88 40.43
C SER A 407 -38.67 -0.10 41.45
N GLY A 408 -39.04 -1.38 41.31
CA GLY A 408 -38.52 -2.46 42.16
C GLY A 408 -37.07 -2.84 41.79
N GLU A 409 -36.40 -3.56 42.70
CA GLU A 409 -35.03 -4.07 42.49
C GLU A 409 -34.96 -4.98 41.26
N GLU A 410 -35.96 -5.85 41.06
CA GLU A 410 -36.11 -6.72 39.90
C GLU A 410 -36.07 -5.95 38.56
N THR A 411 -36.75 -4.80 38.49
CA THR A 411 -36.78 -3.95 37.28
C THR A 411 -35.41 -3.36 36.98
N HIS A 412 -34.70 -2.89 38.01
CA HIS A 412 -33.37 -2.31 37.83
C HIS A 412 -32.34 -3.36 37.40
N VAL A 413 -32.43 -4.55 37.97
CA VAL A 413 -31.62 -5.70 37.58
C VAL A 413 -31.86 -6.07 36.12
N ALA A 414 -33.12 -6.17 35.69
CA ALA A 414 -33.47 -6.49 34.30
C ALA A 414 -32.84 -5.49 33.32
N MET A 415 -33.06 -4.21 33.55
CA MET A 415 -32.53 -3.14 32.70
C MET A 415 -31.00 -3.06 32.71
N LEU A 416 -30.36 -3.33 33.85
CA LEU A 416 -28.91 -3.38 33.94
C LEU A 416 -28.38 -4.49 33.03
N PHE A 417 -28.86 -5.72 33.19
CA PHE A 417 -28.38 -6.86 32.40
C PHE A 417 -28.72 -6.75 30.91
N GLU A 418 -29.84 -6.13 30.54
CA GLU A 418 -30.14 -5.78 29.15
C GLU A 418 -29.09 -4.83 28.57
N LYS A 419 -28.68 -3.80 29.32
CA LYS A 419 -27.59 -2.90 28.91
C LYS A 419 -26.24 -3.60 28.82
N LEU A 420 -25.93 -4.49 29.77
CA LEU A 420 -24.70 -5.29 29.72
C LEU A 420 -24.67 -6.21 28.49
N ALA A 421 -25.80 -6.79 28.11
CA ALA A 421 -25.91 -7.61 26.90
C ALA A 421 -25.67 -6.80 25.62
N ALA A 422 -26.19 -5.57 25.56
CA ALA A 422 -25.92 -4.66 24.44
C ALA A 422 -24.43 -4.25 24.36
N ILE A 423 -23.78 -4.06 25.51
CA ILE A 423 -22.34 -3.77 25.59
C ILE A 423 -21.53 -4.96 25.05
N PHE A 424 -21.87 -6.20 25.42
CA PHE A 424 -21.21 -7.38 24.86
C PHE A 424 -21.31 -7.47 23.34
N LYS A 425 -22.47 -7.12 22.77
CA LYS A 425 -22.63 -7.06 21.31
C LYS A 425 -21.65 -6.07 20.66
N ASN A 426 -21.50 -4.88 21.23
CA ASN A 426 -20.53 -3.88 20.76
C ASN A 426 -19.08 -4.38 20.92
N ILE A 427 -18.76 -5.06 22.02
CA ILE A 427 -17.43 -5.65 22.23
C ILE A 427 -17.15 -6.72 21.17
N ASN A 428 -18.10 -7.59 20.83
CA ASN A 428 -17.93 -8.61 19.79
C ASN A 428 -17.61 -8.01 18.42
N ASP A 429 -18.33 -6.94 18.03
CA ASP A 429 -18.08 -6.24 16.77
C ASP A 429 -16.63 -5.70 16.72
N GLN A 430 -16.15 -5.16 17.85
CA GLN A 430 -14.79 -4.63 17.97
C GLN A 430 -13.72 -5.72 18.00
N VAL A 431 -13.94 -6.82 18.71
CA VAL A 431 -13.01 -7.97 18.75
C VAL A 431 -12.91 -8.63 17.38
N SER A 432 -14.03 -8.77 16.66
CA SER A 432 -14.07 -9.29 15.30
C SER A 432 -13.27 -8.41 14.32
N LEU A 433 -13.41 -7.08 14.43
CA LEU A 433 -12.64 -6.13 13.65
C LEU A 433 -11.13 -6.26 13.93
N LEU A 434 -10.73 -6.32 15.20
CA LEU A 434 -9.33 -6.48 15.60
C LEU A 434 -8.72 -7.79 15.08
N ALA A 435 -9.47 -8.89 15.14
CA ALA A 435 -9.03 -10.18 14.64
C ALA A 435 -8.81 -10.16 13.11
N SER A 436 -9.72 -9.54 12.36
CA SER A 436 -9.60 -9.38 10.90
C SER A 436 -8.33 -8.59 10.51
N GLN A 437 -8.01 -7.53 11.25
CA GLN A 437 -6.82 -6.70 11.03
C GLN A 437 -5.53 -7.46 11.37
N ARG A 438 -5.55 -8.30 12.41
CA ARG A 438 -4.41 -9.14 12.82
C ARG A 438 -4.24 -10.41 11.98
N LYS A 439 -5.15 -10.68 11.03
CA LYS A 439 -5.24 -11.94 10.27
C LYS A 439 -5.29 -13.18 11.20
N GLN A 440 -5.93 -13.04 12.34
CA GLN A 440 -6.16 -14.16 13.25
C GLN A 440 -7.36 -14.94 12.73
N ASN A 441 -7.19 -16.25 12.55
CA ASN A 441 -8.26 -17.15 12.12
C ASN A 441 -9.27 -17.44 13.22
N GLU A 442 -9.01 -16.97 14.45
CA GLU A 442 -9.80 -17.20 15.64
C GLU A 442 -10.02 -15.89 16.39
N HIS A 443 -11.22 -15.68 16.91
CA HIS A 443 -11.54 -14.53 17.75
C HIS A 443 -12.50 -14.91 18.88
N LEU A 444 -12.46 -14.12 19.95
CA LEU A 444 -13.34 -14.32 21.11
C LEU A 444 -14.73 -13.74 20.82
N GLU A 445 -15.77 -14.51 21.10
CA GLU A 445 -17.16 -14.07 21.08
C GLU A 445 -17.76 -14.21 22.47
N PHE A 446 -18.41 -13.13 22.93
CA PHE A 446 -19.10 -13.06 24.21
C PHE A 446 -20.61 -13.03 24.02
N GLU A 447 -21.33 -13.96 24.63
CA GLU A 447 -22.80 -13.94 24.64
C GLU A 447 -23.28 -13.82 26.06
N LEU A 448 -23.99 -12.75 26.43
CA LEU A 448 -24.68 -12.64 27.72
C LEU A 448 -26.17 -12.84 27.53
N SER A 449 -26.66 -13.96 28.04
CA SER A 449 -28.06 -14.16 28.36
C SER A 449 -28.24 -13.93 29.87
N TYR A 450 -29.40 -13.47 30.33
CA TYR A 450 -29.68 -13.32 31.77
C TYR A 450 -30.95 -13.98 32.25
N ARG A 451 -31.09 -14.37 33.56
CA ARG A 451 -32.28 -14.88 34.31
C ARG A 451 -32.55 -14.01 35.53
N ILE A 452 -33.81 -13.65 35.77
CA ILE A 452 -34.24 -13.10 37.06
C ILE A 452 -35.02 -14.19 37.80
N VAL A 453 -34.70 -14.37 39.08
CA VAL A 453 -35.39 -15.32 39.94
C VAL A 453 -36.70 -14.68 40.41
N GLY A 454 -37.84 -15.30 40.10
CA GLY A 454 -39.13 -14.79 40.56
C GLY A 454 -39.35 -15.02 42.06
N LYS A 455 -40.16 -14.17 42.70
CA LYS A 455 -40.48 -14.24 44.14
C LYS A 455 -40.95 -15.62 44.63
N PHE A 456 -41.68 -16.34 43.79
CA PHE A 456 -42.14 -17.69 44.11
C PHE A 456 -40.97 -18.68 44.24
N GLU A 457 -39.96 -18.55 43.38
CA GLU A 457 -38.76 -19.39 43.42
C GLU A 457 -37.80 -18.97 44.53
N GLU A 458 -37.66 -17.66 44.78
CA GLU A 458 -36.85 -17.11 45.88
C GLU A 458 -37.30 -17.65 47.25
N GLY A 459 -38.61 -17.79 47.45
CA GLY A 459 -39.22 -18.25 48.69
C GLY A 459 -39.16 -19.76 48.94
N ASN A 460 -38.76 -20.56 47.95
CA ASN A 460 -38.71 -22.02 48.07
C ASN A 460 -37.41 -22.50 48.75
N PRO A 461 -37.43 -23.63 49.48
CA PRO A 461 -36.23 -24.25 50.00
C PRO A 461 -35.26 -24.60 48.87
N HIS A 462 -33.96 -24.43 49.10
CA HIS A 462 -32.96 -24.82 48.11
C HIS A 462 -31.66 -25.33 48.76
N LEU A 463 -31.15 -26.45 48.23
CA LEU A 463 -29.98 -27.18 48.72
C LEU A 463 -29.99 -27.31 50.26
N ALA A 464 -29.19 -26.50 50.95
CA ALA A 464 -29.02 -26.52 52.40
C ALA A 464 -29.71 -25.36 53.13
N ALA A 465 -30.40 -24.46 52.42
CA ALA A 465 -31.06 -23.27 52.98
C ALA A 465 -32.60 -23.38 52.98
N LYS A 466 -33.23 -22.66 53.92
CA LYS A 466 -34.70 -22.61 54.06
C LYS A 466 -35.38 -21.87 52.92
N LYS A 467 -34.68 -20.92 52.28
CA LYS A 467 -35.13 -20.12 51.13
C LYS A 467 -33.97 -19.95 50.15
N PHE A 468 -34.30 -19.79 48.87
CA PHE A 468 -33.32 -19.57 47.79
C PHE A 468 -32.70 -18.17 47.86
N SER A 469 -33.47 -17.15 48.30
CA SER A 469 -32.97 -15.81 48.69
C SER A 469 -31.94 -15.20 47.71
N THR A 470 -32.20 -15.33 46.41
CA THR A 470 -31.33 -14.88 45.32
C THR A 470 -32.16 -14.12 44.29
N ASP A 471 -31.69 -12.98 43.81
CA ASP A 471 -32.36 -12.22 42.76
C ASP A 471 -31.85 -12.60 41.36
N ILE A 472 -30.54 -12.89 41.24
CA ILE A 472 -29.89 -13.22 39.97
C ILE A 472 -29.03 -14.47 40.14
N CYS A 473 -29.21 -15.41 39.21
CA CYS A 473 -28.33 -16.55 39.04
C CYS A 473 -27.45 -16.31 37.80
N LEU A 474 -26.15 -16.10 38.02
CA LEU A 474 -25.18 -15.93 36.93
C LEU A 474 -24.51 -17.27 36.63
N VAL A 475 -24.61 -17.74 35.38
CA VAL A 475 -23.94 -18.96 34.92
C VAL A 475 -22.88 -18.58 33.90
N PHE A 476 -21.62 -18.76 34.24
CA PHE A 476 -20.53 -18.57 33.29
C PHE A 476 -20.18 -19.91 32.64
N GLU A 477 -20.11 -19.95 31.31
CA GLU A 477 -19.62 -21.10 30.56
C GLU A 477 -18.45 -20.67 29.67
N ALA A 478 -17.27 -21.22 29.89
CA ALA A 478 -16.12 -20.98 29.01
C ALA A 478 -15.96 -22.17 28.06
N HIS A 479 -15.79 -21.86 26.76
CA HIS A 479 -15.64 -22.84 25.70
C HIS A 479 -14.29 -22.65 25.02
N ASP A 480 -13.66 -23.77 24.65
CA ASP A 480 -12.54 -23.77 23.72
C ASP A 480 -13.06 -23.96 22.28
N VAL A 481 -12.20 -24.24 21.31
CA VAL A 481 -12.59 -24.55 19.92
C VAL A 481 -13.49 -25.80 19.89
N GLY A 482 -14.81 -25.59 19.87
CA GLY A 482 -15.82 -26.65 19.88
C GLY A 482 -17.14 -26.21 20.54
N ASN A 483 -18.13 -27.10 20.57
CA ASN A 483 -19.46 -26.80 21.14
C ASN A 483 -19.63 -27.15 22.63
N GLN A 484 -18.64 -27.80 23.25
CA GLN A 484 -18.72 -28.18 24.67
C GLN A 484 -17.92 -27.22 25.55
N PRO A 485 -18.51 -26.74 26.68
CA PRO A 485 -17.79 -25.90 27.62
C PRO A 485 -16.70 -26.70 28.33
N PHE A 486 -15.50 -26.14 28.47
CA PHE A 486 -14.46 -26.74 29.31
C PHE A 486 -14.70 -26.46 30.79
N THR A 487 -15.50 -25.44 31.13
CA THR A 487 -15.96 -25.20 32.50
C THR A 487 -17.30 -24.47 32.54
N SER A 488 -18.08 -24.73 33.60
CA SER A 488 -19.33 -24.05 33.92
C SER A 488 -19.38 -23.72 35.41
N ARG A 489 -19.72 -22.49 35.76
CA ARG A 489 -19.77 -22.03 37.16
C ARG A 489 -20.98 -21.16 37.45
N ALA A 490 -21.62 -21.36 38.59
CA ALA A 490 -22.76 -20.57 39.04
C ALA A 490 -22.37 -19.59 40.15
N SER A 491 -22.87 -18.35 40.08
CA SER A 491 -22.79 -17.35 41.15
C SER A 491 -24.19 -16.88 41.51
N LEU A 492 -24.49 -16.78 42.81
CA LEU A 492 -25.76 -16.24 43.30
C LEU A 492 -25.56 -14.78 43.69
N ILE A 493 -26.46 -13.91 43.25
CA ILE A 493 -26.37 -12.48 43.51
C ILE A 493 -27.69 -11.98 44.10
N GLN A 494 -27.59 -11.29 45.23
CA GLN A 494 -28.67 -10.49 45.77
C GLN A 494 -28.43 -9.04 45.42
N ALA A 495 -29.36 -8.44 44.69
CA ALA A 495 -29.32 -7.03 44.36
C ALA A 495 -29.99 -6.22 45.48
N LYS A 496 -29.43 -5.06 45.83
CA LYS A 496 -30.05 -4.10 46.76
C LYS A 496 -29.95 -2.71 46.20
N ARG A 497 -31.06 -1.99 46.10
CA ARG A 497 -31.06 -0.62 45.58
C ARG A 497 -30.79 0.42 46.68
N LEU A 498 -30.23 1.55 46.27
CA LEU A 498 -30.04 2.68 47.15
C LEU A 498 -31.40 3.26 47.55
N HIS A 499 -31.65 3.34 48.87
CA HIS A 499 -32.82 4.00 49.42
C HIS A 499 -32.42 5.32 50.10
N GLY A 500 -33.24 6.36 49.95
CA GLY A 500 -32.94 7.70 50.46
C GLY A 500 -31.96 8.49 49.56
N GLY A 501 -31.48 9.65 50.03
CA GLY A 501 -30.52 10.48 49.28
C GLY A 501 -31.10 11.53 48.31
N HIS A 502 -32.43 11.65 48.19
CA HIS A 502 -33.08 12.64 47.30
C HIS A 502 -33.21 14.05 47.85
N VAL A 503 -33.03 14.22 49.16
CA VAL A 503 -33.21 15.51 49.86
C VAL A 503 -31.87 15.90 50.44
N VAL A 504 -31.44 17.14 50.18
CA VAL A 504 -30.21 17.74 50.73
C VAL A 504 -30.13 17.43 52.23
N GLY A 505 -29.11 16.65 52.63
CA GLY A 505 -28.83 16.33 54.04
C GLY A 505 -29.26 14.96 54.58
N LYS A 506 -29.85 14.05 53.79
CA LYS A 506 -30.06 12.64 54.21
C LYS A 506 -29.15 11.68 53.46
N SER A 507 -28.23 11.02 54.16
CA SER A 507 -27.39 9.96 53.60
C SER A 507 -28.24 8.77 53.14
N GLY A 508 -28.06 8.32 51.90
CA GLY A 508 -28.70 7.10 51.40
C GLY A 508 -28.13 5.85 52.06
N SER A 509 -28.87 4.74 52.02
CA SER A 509 -28.44 3.44 52.53
C SER A 509 -29.02 2.30 51.70
N TYR A 510 -28.27 1.23 51.54
CA TYR A 510 -28.72 -0.02 50.94
C TYR A 510 -29.29 -0.92 52.05
N PRO A 511 -30.60 -1.22 52.06
CA PRO A 511 -31.18 -2.08 53.09
C PRO A 511 -30.71 -3.52 52.93
N ILE A 512 -30.35 -4.16 54.04
CA ILE A 512 -29.88 -5.54 54.08
C ILE A 512 -30.79 -6.38 54.98
N ASP A 513 -31.13 -7.58 54.51
CA ASP A 513 -31.74 -8.63 55.33
C ASP A 513 -30.68 -9.67 55.68
N PHE A 514 -30.27 -9.70 56.95
CA PHE A 514 -29.29 -10.63 57.46
C PHE A 514 -29.66 -12.10 57.24
N SER A 515 -30.95 -12.44 57.31
CA SER A 515 -31.41 -13.82 57.10
C SER A 515 -31.28 -14.26 55.64
N GLN A 516 -31.48 -13.35 54.68
CA GLN A 516 -31.22 -13.62 53.26
C GLN A 516 -29.73 -13.90 53.02
N LEU A 517 -28.83 -13.14 53.64
CA LEU A 517 -27.39 -13.36 53.52
C LEU A 517 -26.94 -14.72 54.08
N GLN A 518 -27.51 -15.11 55.22
CA GLN A 518 -27.25 -16.44 55.80
C GLN A 518 -27.75 -17.57 54.89
N ASN A 519 -28.91 -17.40 54.25
CA ASN A 519 -29.42 -18.39 53.30
C ASN A 519 -28.55 -18.52 52.06
N LEU A 520 -28.03 -17.41 51.52
CA LEU A 520 -27.15 -17.41 50.34
C LEU A 520 -25.85 -18.19 50.62
N ILE A 521 -25.17 -17.87 51.73
CA ILE A 521 -23.87 -18.49 52.03
C ILE A 521 -23.98 -19.99 52.34
N LEU A 522 -25.13 -20.45 52.85
CA LEU A 522 -25.41 -21.86 53.07
C LEU A 522 -25.56 -22.63 51.75
N GLN A 523 -25.91 -21.96 50.66
CA GLN A 523 -26.08 -22.59 49.35
C GLN A 523 -24.77 -22.65 48.58
N THR A 524 -24.01 -21.55 48.56
CA THR A 524 -22.70 -21.50 47.91
C THR A 524 -21.80 -20.42 48.49
N PRO A 525 -20.48 -20.67 48.61
CA PRO A 525 -19.51 -19.63 48.91
C PRO A 525 -19.41 -18.56 47.82
N SER A 526 -19.83 -18.86 46.58
CA SER A 526 -19.88 -17.93 45.44
C SER A 526 -21.16 -17.08 45.43
N SER A 527 -21.46 -16.47 46.57
CA SER A 527 -22.63 -15.60 46.77
C SER A 527 -22.22 -14.14 46.95
N TYR A 528 -22.92 -13.22 46.29
CA TYR A 528 -22.55 -11.81 46.21
C TYR A 528 -23.72 -10.86 46.47
N LEU A 529 -23.41 -9.67 46.95
CA LEU A 529 -24.30 -8.51 47.02
C LEU A 529 -23.97 -7.55 45.89
N LEU A 530 -24.95 -7.21 45.06
CA LEU A 530 -24.85 -6.17 44.03
C LEU A 530 -25.62 -4.94 44.49
N LEU A 531 -24.92 -3.83 44.71
CA LEU A 531 -25.54 -2.61 45.21
C LEU A 531 -25.87 -1.66 44.06
N LEU A 532 -27.16 -1.40 43.84
CA LEU A 532 -27.67 -0.63 42.71
C LEU A 532 -27.81 0.85 43.10
N GLY A 533 -26.91 1.69 42.59
CA GLY A 533 -26.93 3.14 42.79
C GLY A 533 -25.54 3.77 42.64
N PRO A 534 -25.46 5.10 42.64
CA PRO A 534 -24.19 5.80 42.51
C PRO A 534 -23.31 5.57 43.74
N CYS A 535 -22.03 5.32 43.51
CA CYS A 535 -20.97 5.18 44.52
C CYS A 535 -19.72 5.91 44.02
N ALA A 536 -18.93 6.49 44.93
CA ALA A 536 -17.88 7.46 44.58
C ALA A 536 -16.66 6.84 43.88
N VAL A 537 -16.29 5.60 44.22
CA VAL A 537 -15.05 4.94 43.72
C VAL A 537 -15.37 3.73 42.84
N ALA A 538 -16.40 2.95 43.19
CA ALA A 538 -16.79 1.74 42.46
C ALA A 538 -18.27 1.83 42.05
N PRO A 539 -18.61 2.13 40.78
CA PRO A 539 -19.98 2.12 40.30
C PRO A 539 -20.57 0.70 40.41
N MET A 540 -21.77 0.62 40.99
CA MET A 540 -22.47 -0.64 41.25
C MET A 540 -21.61 -1.68 41.98
N PRO A 541 -21.20 -1.42 43.24
CA PRO A 541 -20.23 -2.26 43.92
C PRO A 541 -20.79 -3.66 44.18
N VAL A 542 -19.92 -4.66 43.97
CA VAL A 542 -20.18 -6.08 44.23
C VAL A 542 -19.34 -6.53 45.43
N ILE A 543 -20.01 -7.11 46.44
CA ILE A 543 -19.40 -7.51 47.71
C ILE A 543 -19.66 -9.00 47.94
N PRO A 544 -18.65 -9.84 48.22
CA PRO A 544 -18.89 -11.21 48.64
C PRO A 544 -19.74 -11.28 49.91
N VAL A 545 -20.79 -12.10 49.93
CA VAL A 545 -21.69 -12.24 51.10
C VAL A 545 -20.91 -12.65 52.34
N ARG A 546 -19.93 -13.56 52.18
CA ARG A 546 -19.08 -14.01 53.28
C ARG A 546 -18.33 -12.86 53.95
N LEU A 547 -17.74 -11.98 53.14
CA LEU A 547 -17.02 -10.81 53.63
C LEU A 547 -17.93 -9.92 54.47
N TYR A 548 -19.15 -9.66 54.00
CA TYR A 548 -20.08 -8.79 54.73
C TYR A 548 -20.55 -9.43 56.05
N LEU A 549 -20.82 -10.73 56.07
CA LEU A 549 -21.15 -11.46 57.31
C LEU A 549 -20.01 -11.39 58.33
N ASP A 550 -18.76 -11.57 57.89
CA ASP A 550 -17.59 -11.47 58.75
C ASP A 550 -17.38 -10.02 59.27
N LEU A 551 -17.76 -9.00 58.48
CA LEU A 551 -17.75 -7.59 58.91
C LEU A 551 -18.86 -7.28 59.92
N ILE A 552 -20.07 -7.84 59.76
CA ILE A 552 -21.15 -7.73 60.75
C ILE A 552 -20.68 -8.30 62.09
N ALA A 553 -20.02 -9.46 62.08
CA ALA A 553 -19.46 -10.07 63.30
C ALA A 553 -18.40 -9.17 63.99
N ARG A 554 -17.80 -8.23 63.25
CA ARG A 554 -16.84 -7.24 63.74
C ARG A 554 -17.46 -5.87 64.07
N GLY A 555 -18.79 -5.75 64.01
CA GLY A 555 -19.52 -4.54 64.40
C GLY A 555 -20.09 -3.71 63.25
N ALA A 556 -20.05 -4.19 62.00
CA ALA A 556 -20.78 -3.54 60.90
C ALA A 556 -22.30 -3.71 61.07
N SER A 557 -23.09 -2.80 60.46
CA SER A 557 -24.55 -2.82 60.59
C SER A 557 -25.18 -4.03 59.88
N PRO A 558 -26.05 -4.82 60.54
CA PRO A 558 -26.73 -5.94 59.91
C PRO A 558 -27.93 -5.53 59.04
N THR A 559 -28.36 -4.26 59.11
CA THR A 559 -29.61 -3.78 58.48
C THR A 559 -29.39 -2.86 57.29
N GLY A 560 -28.17 -2.37 57.07
CA GLY A 560 -27.88 -1.57 55.89
C GLY A 560 -26.42 -1.18 55.70
N ILE A 561 -26.09 -0.84 54.45
CA ILE A 561 -24.76 -0.44 54.00
C ILE A 561 -24.80 1.01 53.52
N SER A 562 -23.88 1.87 53.98
CA SER A 562 -23.73 3.22 53.41
C SER A 562 -22.97 3.18 52.07
N PRO A 563 -23.25 4.09 51.12
CA PRO A 563 -22.55 4.15 49.83
C PRO A 563 -21.03 4.25 49.94
N ASP A 564 -20.52 5.05 50.88
CA ASP A 564 -19.07 5.19 51.07
C ASP A 564 -18.44 3.89 51.57
N PHE A 565 -19.13 3.18 52.48
CA PHE A 565 -18.65 1.90 52.97
C PHE A 565 -18.70 0.84 51.87
N ALA A 566 -19.81 0.76 51.13
CA ALA A 566 -19.98 -0.12 49.98
C ALA A 566 -18.86 0.05 48.95
N SER A 567 -18.54 1.30 48.60
CA SER A 567 -17.54 1.63 47.60
C SER A 567 -16.11 1.25 48.02
N ASN A 568 -15.83 1.16 49.32
CA ASN A 568 -14.50 0.83 49.84
C ASN A 568 -14.27 -0.68 49.99
N ILE A 569 -15.33 -1.46 50.22
CA ILE A 569 -15.22 -2.91 50.45
C ILE A 569 -15.62 -3.75 49.24
N GLY A 570 -16.33 -3.16 48.27
CA GLY A 570 -16.76 -3.81 47.05
C GLY A 570 -15.82 -3.56 45.87
N LYS A 571 -15.83 -4.48 44.90
CA LYS A 571 -15.26 -4.24 43.57
C LYS A 571 -16.32 -3.59 42.68
N SER A 572 -15.92 -2.85 41.64
CA SER A 572 -16.90 -2.41 40.63
C SER A 572 -17.50 -3.64 39.93
N LEU A 573 -18.71 -3.48 39.40
CA LEU A 573 -19.38 -4.54 38.63
C LEU A 573 -18.50 -5.01 37.46
N ALA A 574 -17.80 -4.10 36.79
CA ALA A 574 -16.94 -4.43 35.65
C ALA A 574 -15.74 -5.29 36.07
N SER A 575 -14.99 -4.85 37.09
CA SER A 575 -13.82 -5.59 37.57
C SER A 575 -14.20 -6.94 38.16
N TRP A 576 -15.32 -7.04 38.86
CA TRP A 576 -15.84 -8.33 39.34
C TRP A 576 -16.25 -9.25 38.18
N LEU A 577 -16.99 -8.75 37.21
CA LEU A 577 -17.43 -9.55 36.07
C LEU A 577 -16.24 -10.04 35.21
N LEU A 578 -15.27 -9.16 34.92
CA LEU A 578 -14.10 -9.51 34.12
C LEU A 578 -13.13 -10.40 34.90
N TYR A 579 -12.60 -9.93 36.02
CA TYR A 579 -11.50 -10.64 36.68
C TYR A 579 -11.98 -11.79 37.53
N ASP A 580 -13.14 -11.70 38.19
CA ASP A 580 -13.60 -12.78 39.05
C ASP A 580 -14.43 -13.80 38.28
N VAL A 581 -15.47 -13.38 37.54
CA VAL A 581 -16.36 -14.30 36.83
C VAL A 581 -15.74 -14.82 35.54
N ILE A 582 -15.47 -13.94 34.56
CA ILE A 582 -14.87 -14.33 33.28
C ILE A 582 -13.47 -14.93 33.53
N GLY A 583 -12.70 -14.33 34.44
CA GLY A 583 -11.37 -14.82 34.82
C GLY A 583 -11.33 -16.15 35.58
N LEU A 584 -12.48 -16.78 35.87
CA LEU A 584 -12.58 -18.07 36.54
C LEU A 584 -11.98 -18.10 37.96
N TRP A 585 -11.98 -16.96 38.66
CA TRP A 585 -11.62 -16.89 40.09
C TRP A 585 -12.84 -17.02 41.01
N ALA A 586 -14.05 -16.76 40.49
CA ALA A 586 -15.33 -16.90 41.16
C ALA A 586 -16.22 -17.97 40.51
N GLY A 587 -17.31 -18.30 41.21
CA GLY A 587 -18.35 -19.21 40.75
C GLY A 587 -18.13 -20.65 41.24
N ASP A 588 -19.22 -21.33 41.52
CA ASP A 588 -19.25 -22.67 42.08
C ASP A 588 -19.56 -23.71 40.98
N PRO A 589 -18.70 -24.73 40.80
CA PRO A 589 -18.89 -25.77 39.78
C PRO A 589 -19.88 -26.87 40.20
N ASN A 590 -20.52 -26.77 41.38
CA ASN A 590 -21.45 -27.78 41.87
C ASN A 590 -22.61 -28.02 40.88
N PRO A 591 -22.77 -29.24 40.33
CA PRO A 591 -23.77 -29.51 39.32
C PRO A 591 -25.20 -29.28 39.82
N LYS A 592 -25.49 -29.55 41.10
CA LYS A 592 -26.83 -29.32 41.67
C LYS A 592 -27.20 -27.83 41.69
N LEU A 593 -26.21 -26.98 41.92
CA LEU A 593 -26.38 -25.53 41.89
C LEU A 593 -26.50 -25.03 40.44
N LEU A 594 -25.67 -25.55 39.53
CA LEU A 594 -25.75 -25.24 38.10
C LEU A 594 -27.12 -25.61 37.52
N ASP A 595 -27.63 -26.80 37.82
CA ASP A 595 -28.94 -27.25 37.36
C ASP A 595 -30.06 -26.34 37.88
N LYS A 596 -29.96 -25.90 39.15
CA LYS A 596 -30.91 -24.94 39.69
C LYS A 596 -30.81 -23.57 39.01
N ALA A 597 -29.59 -23.04 38.88
CA ALA A 597 -29.34 -21.75 38.25
C ALA A 597 -29.86 -21.75 36.80
N LYS A 598 -29.72 -22.88 36.09
CA LYS A 598 -30.27 -23.11 34.75
C LYS A 598 -31.79 -23.24 34.73
N GLY A 599 -32.41 -23.85 35.74
CA GLY A 599 -33.87 -24.05 35.84
C GLY A 599 -34.40 -25.33 35.16
N CYS A 600 -35.71 -25.59 35.22
CA CYS A 600 -36.36 -26.80 34.68
C CYS A 600 -37.11 -26.54 33.36
N ALA A 601 -37.26 -27.57 32.52
CA ALA A 601 -38.08 -27.53 31.30
C ALA A 601 -39.57 -27.33 31.62
N GLY A 602 -40.24 -26.39 30.94
CA GLY A 602 -41.65 -26.03 31.19
C GLY A 602 -41.86 -24.96 32.27
N SER A 603 -40.78 -24.39 32.81
CA SER A 603 -40.82 -23.14 33.57
C SER A 603 -40.98 -21.98 32.58
N GLU A 604 -42.19 -21.74 32.04
CA GLU A 604 -42.38 -20.69 31.04
C GLU A 604 -42.74 -19.30 31.65
N PRO A 605 -42.22 -18.17 31.13
CA PRO A 605 -41.08 -18.09 30.22
C PRO A 605 -39.98 -17.09 30.62
N TYR A 606 -38.81 -17.43 30.08
CA TYR A 606 -37.66 -16.60 29.75
C TYR A 606 -36.58 -16.34 30.80
N ILE A 607 -35.39 -16.11 30.23
CA ILE A 607 -34.24 -15.38 30.81
C ILE A 607 -33.32 -16.43 31.53
N LEU A 608 -32.14 -16.78 30.96
CA LEU A 608 -31.01 -17.54 31.55
C LEU A 608 -29.71 -16.72 31.56
N ALA A 609 -29.08 -16.48 32.73
CA ALA A 609 -27.69 -16.06 33.06
C ALA A 609 -26.46 -16.45 32.23
N LYS A 610 -26.51 -16.91 30.98
CA LYS A 610 -25.33 -17.56 30.37
C LYS A 610 -24.43 -16.54 29.70
N LEU A 611 -23.28 -16.30 30.34
CA LEU A 611 -22.14 -15.64 29.70
C LEU A 611 -21.26 -16.70 29.05
N THR A 612 -21.19 -16.71 27.72
CA THR A 612 -20.34 -17.63 26.95
C THR A 612 -19.15 -16.88 26.39
N ALA A 613 -17.92 -17.37 26.59
CA ALA A 613 -16.75 -16.94 25.82
C ALA A 613 -16.32 -18.09 24.90
N ARG A 614 -16.29 -17.87 23.57
CA ARG A 614 -15.89 -18.88 22.57
C ARG A 614 -14.78 -18.38 21.66
N ASN A 615 -13.83 -19.24 21.32
CA ASN A 615 -12.93 -19.02 20.18
C ASN A 615 -13.64 -19.45 18.88
N VAL A 616 -14.03 -18.49 18.05
CA VAL A 616 -14.72 -18.72 16.78
C VAL A 616 -13.70 -18.77 15.65
N LYS A 617 -13.64 -19.90 14.92
CA LYS A 617 -12.86 -20.02 13.68
C LYS A 617 -13.57 -19.29 12.54
N VAL A 618 -12.89 -18.35 11.91
CA VAL A 618 -13.32 -17.78 10.64
C VAL A 618 -13.09 -18.83 9.55
N ILE A 619 -14.19 -19.43 9.07
CA ILE A 619 -14.14 -20.28 7.87
C ILE A 619 -13.90 -19.33 6.69
N ILE A 620 -12.70 -19.35 6.13
CA ILE A 620 -12.35 -18.65 4.89
C ILE A 620 -12.87 -19.45 3.71
#